data_AF-A0A2E5DXP2-F1
#
_entry.id   AF-A0A2E5DXP2-F1
#
_cell.length_a   1.000
_cell.length_b   1.000
_cell.length_c   1.000
_cell.angle_alpha   90.00
_cell.angle_beta   90.00
_cell.angle_gamma   90.00
#
_symmetry.space_group_name_H-M   'P 1'
#
loop_
_entity.id
_entity.type
_entity.pdbx_description
1 polymer ?
#
loop_
_entity_poly.entity_id
_entity_poly.type
_entity_poly.pdbx_seq_one_letter_code
_entity_poly.pdbx_strand_id
1 'polypeptide(L)'
;MNAITTSLFIRLGKAHDNLMVDLKATKAKLHDRCLRILCELCPDLDRFGADALLKKADGDLKVAIVMAHTDLGQSESAMRLAEAGGNLRQAIG
;
A
#
# COMPACT_ATOMS: atom_id res chain seq x y z
N MET A 1 -8.76 -20.81 -11.31
CA MET A 1 -7.54 -21.16 -10.56
C MET A 1 -6.70 -19.89 -10.41
N ASN A 2 -6.76 -19.22 -9.26
CA ASN A 2 -6.06 -17.96 -8.97
C ASN A 2 -4.89 -18.21 -7.99
N ALA A 3 -4.04 -19.19 -8.25
CA ALA A 3 -2.95 -19.56 -7.34
C ALA A 3 -1.65 -18.75 -7.54
N ILE A 4 -1.61 -17.79 -8.47
CA ILE A 4 -0.40 -17.02 -8.84
C ILE A 4 -0.29 -15.69 -8.06
N THR A 5 -1.36 -15.18 -7.46
CA THR A 5 -1.34 -13.91 -6.69
C THR A 5 -0.74 -14.07 -5.29
N THR A 6 -0.74 -15.27 -4.72
CA THR A 6 -0.38 -15.51 -3.32
C THR A 6 1.13 -15.58 -3.06
N SER A 7 1.96 -15.92 -4.06
CA SER A 7 3.42 -15.98 -3.90
C SER A 7 4.14 -14.63 -4.07
N LEU A 8 3.48 -13.64 -4.65
CA LEU A 8 4.01 -12.27 -4.79
C LEU A 8 3.91 -11.48 -3.46
N PHE A 9 2.89 -11.79 -2.66
CA PHE A 9 2.67 -11.30 -1.29
C PHE A 9 3.70 -11.85 -0.27
N ILE A 10 4.28 -13.03 -0.52
CA ILE A 10 5.32 -13.65 0.34
C ILE A 10 6.63 -12.81 0.33
N ARG A 11 6.75 -11.90 -0.64
CA ARG A 11 7.87 -10.99 -0.83
C ARG A 11 7.53 -9.55 -0.42
N LEU A 12 6.48 -9.33 0.39
CA LEU A 12 6.02 -8.02 0.91
C LEU A 12 7.08 -7.22 1.71
N GLY A 13 8.25 -7.80 1.99
CA GLY A 13 9.46 -7.06 2.40
C GLY A 13 10.59 -7.01 1.37
N LYS A 14 10.70 -8.00 0.45
CA LYS A 14 11.80 -8.14 -0.53
C LYS A 14 11.45 -7.74 -1.99
N ALA A 15 10.21 -7.39 -2.28
CA ALA A 15 9.76 -6.92 -3.60
C ALA A 15 9.71 -5.39 -3.67
N HIS A 16 9.60 -4.73 -2.51
CA HIS A 16 9.63 -3.28 -2.41
C HIS A 16 10.97 -2.65 -2.77
N ASP A 17 12.06 -3.38 -2.57
CA ASP A 17 13.41 -2.91 -2.85
C ASP A 17 13.74 -2.87 -4.34
N ASN A 18 12.97 -3.54 -5.22
CA ASN A 18 13.36 -3.59 -6.63
C ASN A 18 12.26 -3.55 -7.70
N LEU A 19 10.94 -3.60 -7.44
CA LEU A 19 9.95 -3.33 -8.50
C LEU A 19 8.55 -2.98 -7.97
N MET A 20 8.05 -1.83 -8.44
CA MET A 20 6.63 -1.57 -8.74
C MET A 20 5.65 -1.38 -7.56
N VAL A 21 6.12 -0.81 -6.45
CA VAL A 21 5.23 -0.29 -5.40
C VAL A 21 5.56 1.15 -4.98
N ASP A 22 6.57 1.76 -5.60
CA ASP A 22 6.74 3.22 -5.68
C ASP A 22 5.83 3.79 -6.77
N LEU A 23 4.57 3.33 -6.76
CA LEU A 23 3.59 3.65 -7.77
C LEU A 23 2.87 4.90 -7.27
N LYS A 24 3.51 6.06 -7.36
CA LYS A 24 2.78 7.32 -7.21
C LYS A 24 1.66 7.31 -8.23
N ALA A 25 0.42 7.42 -7.75
CA ALA A 25 -0.79 7.48 -8.57
C ALA A 25 -0.85 8.78 -9.41
N THR A 26 0.16 9.02 -10.24
CA THR A 26 0.29 10.17 -11.15
C THR A 26 -0.56 10.00 -12.41
N LYS A 27 -1.06 8.78 -12.68
CA LYS A 27 -1.90 8.45 -13.84
C LYS A 27 -3.15 7.71 -13.38
N ALA A 28 -4.30 8.02 -13.99
CA ALA A 28 -5.59 7.39 -13.66
C ALA A 28 -5.58 5.85 -13.70
N LYS A 29 -4.82 5.25 -14.64
CA LYS A 29 -4.65 3.77 -14.70
C LYS A 29 -3.89 3.19 -13.51
N LEU A 30 -2.89 3.92 -12.99
CA LEU A 30 -2.12 3.50 -11.81
C LEU A 30 -2.95 3.67 -10.56
N HIS A 31 -3.74 4.76 -10.50
CA HIS A 31 -4.69 5.01 -9.43
C HIS A 31 -5.69 3.86 -9.27
N ASP A 32 -6.38 3.45 -10.35
CA ASP A 32 -7.34 2.35 -10.30
C ASP A 32 -6.70 1.03 -9.85
N ARG A 33 -5.45 0.79 -10.26
CA ARG A 33 -4.67 -0.37 -9.82
C ARG A 33 -4.38 -0.30 -8.32
N CYS A 34 -3.96 0.84 -7.79
CA CYS A 34 -3.74 1.04 -6.36
C CYS A 34 -5.02 0.83 -5.56
N LEU A 35 -6.17 1.32 -6.04
CA LEU A 35 -7.48 1.08 -5.41
C LEU A 35 -7.83 -0.40 -5.37
N ARG A 36 -7.64 -1.13 -6.47
CA ARG A 36 -7.88 -2.58 -6.49
C ARG A 36 -7.01 -3.32 -5.48
N ILE A 37 -5.73 -2.96 -5.41
CA ILE A 37 -4.79 -3.57 -4.47
C ILE A 37 -5.23 -3.27 -3.03
N LEU A 38 -5.59 -2.03 -2.72
CA LEU A 38 -6.10 -1.65 -1.40
C LEU A 38 -7.38 -2.41 -1.03
N CYS A 39 -8.36 -2.52 -1.93
CA CYS A 39 -9.57 -3.30 -1.66
C CYS A 39 -9.30 -4.81 -1.54
N GLU A 40 -8.27 -5.33 -2.22
CA GLU A 40 -7.87 -6.74 -2.12
C GLU A 40 -7.11 -7.03 -0.80
N LEU A 41 -6.34 -6.07 -0.31
CA LEU A 41 -5.63 -6.14 0.97
C LEU A 41 -6.52 -5.85 2.19
N CYS A 42 -7.44 -4.89 2.04
CA CYS A 42 -8.34 -4.42 3.08
C CYS A 42 -9.78 -4.70 2.63
N PRO A 43 -10.31 -5.91 2.89
CA PRO A 43 -11.68 -6.27 2.50
C PRO A 43 -12.74 -5.41 3.20
N ASP A 44 -12.40 -4.80 4.35
CA ASP A 44 -13.26 -3.85 5.07
C ASP A 44 -13.29 -2.44 4.43
N LEU A 45 -12.46 -2.21 3.42
CA LEU A 45 -12.31 -0.91 2.78
C LEU A 45 -12.98 -0.89 1.40
N ASP A 46 -14.06 -0.12 1.30
CA ASP A 46 -14.73 0.11 0.02
C ASP A 46 -13.85 0.97 -0.91
N ARG A 47 -14.14 0.96 -2.21
CA ARG A 47 -13.37 1.67 -3.24
C ARG A 47 -13.28 3.17 -2.97
N PHE A 48 -14.33 3.75 -2.39
CA PHE A 48 -14.33 5.15 -1.93
C PHE A 48 -13.40 5.38 -0.74
N GLY A 49 -13.37 4.45 0.22
CA GLY A 49 -12.44 4.50 1.35
C GLY A 49 -10.99 4.35 0.90
N ALA A 50 -10.74 3.43 -0.03
CA ALA A 50 -9.44 3.23 -0.66
C ALA A 50 -8.98 4.49 -1.41
N ASP A 51 -9.88 5.18 -2.11
CA ASP A 51 -9.57 6.44 -2.81
C ASP A 51 -9.21 7.57 -1.85
N ALA A 52 -9.97 7.69 -0.76
CA ALA A 52 -9.70 8.68 0.28
C ALA A 52 -8.35 8.41 0.97
N LEU A 53 -8.05 7.15 1.30
CA LEU A 53 -6.77 6.76 1.90
C LEU A 53 -5.60 6.98 0.95
N LEU A 54 -5.74 6.58 -0.33
CA LEU A 54 -4.72 6.78 -1.34
C LEU A 54 -4.43 8.26 -1.58
N LYS A 55 -5.45 9.12 -1.57
CA LYS A 55 -5.28 10.58 -1.63
C LYS A 55 -4.60 11.15 -0.39
N LYS A 56 -4.97 10.69 0.80
CA LYS A 56 -4.30 11.08 2.05
C LYS A 56 -2.83 10.67 2.06
N ALA A 57 -2.51 9.56 1.41
CA ALA A 57 -1.15 9.06 1.23
C ALA A 57 -0.38 9.75 0.09
N ASP A 58 -0.88 10.85 -0.49
CA ASP A 58 -0.29 11.55 -1.65
C ASP A 58 -0.09 10.64 -2.88
N GLY A 59 -0.95 9.62 -3.01
CA GLY A 59 -0.86 8.62 -4.08
C GLY A 59 0.18 7.53 -3.83
N ASP A 60 0.77 7.47 -2.64
CA ASP A 60 1.70 6.41 -2.24
C ASP A 60 0.95 5.21 -1.65
N LEU A 61 0.98 4.09 -2.37
CA LEU A 61 0.28 2.87 -1.96
C LEU A 61 0.84 2.29 -0.65
N LYS A 62 2.14 2.42 -0.38
CA LYS A 62 2.74 1.84 0.83
C LYS A 62 2.27 2.60 2.06
N VAL A 63 2.33 3.93 1.98
CA VAL A 63 1.85 4.81 3.03
C VAL A 63 0.35 4.56 3.23
N ALA A 64 -0.46 4.44 2.16
CA ALA A 64 -1.88 4.12 2.27
C ALA A 64 -2.15 2.79 2.99
N ILE A 65 -1.37 1.74 2.72
CA ILE A 65 -1.49 0.43 3.41
C ILE A 65 -1.12 0.57 4.89
N VAL A 66 -0.01 1.25 5.21
CA VAL A 66 0.38 1.46 6.61
C VAL A 66 -0.69 2.28 7.33
N MET A 67 -1.17 3.37 6.73
CA MET A 67 -2.27 4.18 7.25
C MET A 67 -3.54 3.35 7.50
N ALA A 68 -3.89 2.44 6.58
CA ALA A 68 -5.06 1.57 6.72
C ALA A 68 -4.93 0.54 7.86
N HIS A 69 -3.70 0.12 8.19
CA HIS A 69 -3.44 -0.86 9.25
C HIS A 69 -3.10 -0.25 10.61
N THR A 70 -2.51 0.95 10.65
CA THR A 70 -2.06 1.59 11.88
C THR A 70 -2.91 2.81 12.28
N ASP A 71 -3.89 3.20 11.47
CA ASP A 71 -4.71 4.42 11.64
C ASP A 71 -3.88 5.71 11.83
N LEU A 72 -2.64 5.70 11.35
CA LEU A 72 -1.69 6.81 11.49
C LEU A 72 -1.89 7.84 10.37
N GLY A 73 -1.45 9.07 10.61
CA GLY A 73 -1.37 10.08 9.58
C GLY A 73 -0.32 9.76 8.52
N GLN A 74 -0.41 10.40 7.34
CA GLN A 74 0.54 10.22 6.24
C GLN A 74 2.00 10.35 6.69
N SER A 75 2.32 11.41 7.43
CA SER A 75 3.69 11.69 7.88
C SER A 75 4.23 10.61 8.82
N GLU A 76 3.42 10.15 9.76
CA GLU A 76 3.80 9.12 10.73
C GLU A 76 3.93 7.75 10.05
N SER A 77 3.01 7.41 9.15
CA SER A 77 3.09 6.19 8.35
C SER A 77 4.32 6.19 7.44
N ALA A 78 4.63 7.32 6.80
CA ALA A 78 5.82 7.47 5.96
C ALA A 78 7.11 7.38 6.79
N MET A 79 7.13 7.98 7.98
CA MET A 79 8.27 7.91 8.89
C MET A 79 8.50 6.48 9.39
N ARG A 80 7.45 5.79 9.85
CA ARG A 80 7.53 4.37 10.24
C ARG A 80 8.01 3.49 9.10
N LEU A 81 7.49 3.72 7.90
CA LEU A 81 7.90 2.97 6.72
C LEU A 81 9.37 3.22 6.38
N ALA A 82 9.87 4.44 6.56
CA ALA A 82 11.28 4.78 6.38
C ALA A 82 12.16 4.13 7.45
N GLU A 83 11.74 4.15 8.72
CA GLU A 83 12.44 3.48 9.83
C GLU A 83 12.48 1.95 9.64
N ALA A 84 11.42 1.38 9.06
CA ALA A 84 11.33 -0.02 8.66
C ALA A 84 12.11 -0.35 7.37
N GLY A 85 12.85 0.60 6.78
CA GLY A 85 13.60 0.39 5.55
C GLY A 85 12.73 0.04 4.34
N GLY A 86 11.50 0.57 4.28
CA GLY A 86 10.53 0.28 3.21
C GLY A 86 9.84 -1.07 3.35
N ASN A 87 10.00 -1.75 4.48
CA ASN A 87 9.37 -3.03 4.77
C ASN A 87 7.99 -2.83 5.43
N LEU A 88 6.92 -3.06 4.65
CA LEU A 88 5.55 -2.90 5.13
C LEU A 88 5.28 -3.70 6.40
N ARG A 89 5.83 -4.91 6.49
CA ARG A 89 5.63 -5.79 7.66
C ARG A 89 6.21 -5.20 8.94
N GLN A 90 7.40 -4.62 8.88
CA GLN A 90 7.98 -3.94 10.04
C GLN A 90 7.26 -2.63 10.36
N ALA A 91 6.71 -1.94 9.35
CA ALA A 91 6.02 -0.66 9.55
C ALA A 91 4.63 -0.82 10.20
N ILE A 92 3.94 -1.93 9.95
CA ILE A 92 2.63 -2.24 10.56
C ILE A 92 2.72 -3.02 11.88
N GLY A 93 3.86 -3.68 12.16
CA GLY A 93 4.09 -4.47 13.38
C GLY A 93 4.54 -5.89 13.09
#